data_AF-A0A165C4B7-F1
#
_entry.id   AF-A0A165C4B7-F1
#
_cell.length_a   1.000
_cell.length_b   1.000
_cell.length_c   1.000
_cell.angle_alpha   90.00
_cell.angle_beta   90.00
_cell.angle_gamma   90.00
#
_symmetry.space_group_name_H-M   'P 1'
#
loop_
_entity.id
_entity.type
_entity.pdbx_description
1 polymer ?
#
loop_
_entity_poly.entity_id
_entity_poly.type
_entity_poly.pdbx_seq_one_letter_code
_entity_poly.pdbx_strand_id
1 'polypeptide(L)'
;MATCSVGGRQGSAQITSSTAISPVSPFYFTESLSVLRCYIPLLRAKEDVDDPLHDVAAQFLDKVLQDPAAFVRTLAKEYVQCTQKELPLEVLRDMSIATMWSKQHALEQLVMLEVLFRLAWNLVPASGPVVVQLVQTAYETDLGQNQLYVSLLLQDEGAEILQDVECVWLVLLVEAFNLEKVLEDDTLKLVAFHQDASTILSASQQLALVHNLVVCANDPRYGPITLAWACVLFRPHTAAEEQDAIPENYEAFIHRIAFVPESDPPMPLYHHILMWALHSDVDVLRRLETLLNQLGARVTSLAWISGSALTEPNAIAFRAIVEGT
;
A
#
# COMPACT_ATOMS: atom_id res chain seq x y z
N MET A 1 55.91 -50.52 -22.17
CA MET A 1 56.48 -49.21 -21.82
C MET A 1 56.08 -48.20 -22.89
N ALA A 2 55.42 -47.13 -22.46
CA ALA A 2 55.15 -45.86 -23.13
C ALA A 2 54.46 -45.87 -24.52
N THR A 3 53.14 -45.72 -24.50
CA THR A 3 52.33 -45.17 -25.60
C THR A 3 52.36 -43.64 -25.54
N CYS A 4 52.68 -43.01 -26.67
CA CYS A 4 52.60 -41.55 -26.88
C CYS A 4 51.13 -41.12 -26.90
N SER A 5 50.78 -40.20 -25.99
CA SER A 5 49.46 -39.58 -25.91
C SER A 5 49.33 -38.45 -26.93
N VAL A 6 48.32 -38.57 -27.80
CA VAL A 6 47.90 -37.58 -28.79
C VAL A 6 47.22 -36.42 -28.07
N GLY A 7 47.67 -35.20 -28.36
CA GLY A 7 47.10 -33.97 -27.85
C GLY A 7 45.64 -33.78 -28.29
N GLY A 8 44.74 -33.78 -27.31
CA GLY A 8 43.39 -33.26 -27.44
C GLY A 8 43.31 -31.86 -26.83
N ARG A 9 43.27 -30.83 -27.68
CA ARG A 9 42.66 -29.55 -27.30
C ARG A 9 41.16 -29.80 -27.16
N GLN A 10 40.68 -29.97 -25.93
CA GLN A 10 39.26 -29.76 -25.62
C GLN A 10 39.15 -28.44 -24.86
N GLY A 11 38.54 -27.46 -25.54
CA GLY A 11 38.04 -26.27 -24.88
C GLY A 11 36.93 -26.68 -23.93
N SER A 12 37.12 -26.40 -22.65
CA SER A 12 36.03 -26.26 -21.69
C SER A 12 35.78 -24.77 -21.55
N ALA A 13 34.91 -24.22 -22.41
CA ALA A 13 34.20 -23.00 -22.08
C ALA A 13 33.22 -23.35 -20.93
N GLN A 14 33.76 -23.46 -19.72
CA GLN A 14 32.97 -23.23 -18.51
C GLN A 14 32.67 -21.72 -18.51
N ILE A 15 31.62 -21.35 -19.23
CA ILE A 15 30.90 -20.12 -18.94
C ILE A 15 30.29 -20.39 -17.56
N THR A 16 31.00 -19.97 -16.52
CA THR A 16 30.46 -19.91 -15.17
C THR A 16 29.19 -19.08 -15.23
N SER A 17 28.06 -19.65 -14.84
CA SER A 17 26.75 -18.99 -14.81
C SER A 17 26.79 -17.64 -14.05
N SER A 18 27.72 -17.47 -13.11
CA SER A 18 27.98 -16.21 -12.43
C SER A 18 28.43 -15.05 -13.34
N THR A 19 29.05 -15.33 -14.49
CA THR A 19 29.56 -14.29 -15.41
C THR A 19 28.48 -13.73 -16.33
N ALA A 20 27.36 -14.44 -16.52
CA ALA A 20 26.25 -14.02 -17.39
C ALA A 20 25.12 -13.29 -16.65
N ILE A 21 24.98 -13.48 -15.33
CA ILE A 21 23.90 -12.89 -14.53
C ILE A 21 24.11 -11.38 -14.34
N SER A 22 25.34 -10.94 -14.05
CA SER A 22 25.66 -9.53 -13.79
C SER A 22 25.31 -8.56 -14.94
N PRO A 23 25.65 -8.83 -16.22
CA PRO A 23 25.33 -7.89 -17.31
C PRO A 23 23.85 -7.88 -17.74
N VAL A 24 23.10 -8.96 -17.50
CA VAL A 24 21.68 -9.08 -17.92
C VAL A 24 20.73 -8.57 -16.82
N SER A 25 21.14 -8.61 -15.55
CA SER A 25 20.30 -8.19 -14.42
C SER A 25 19.72 -6.78 -14.55
N PRO A 26 20.49 -5.73 -14.93
CA PRO A 26 19.93 -4.38 -15.08
C PRO A 26 18.83 -4.29 -16.14
N PHE A 27 18.96 -5.06 -17.23
CA PHE A 27 17.95 -5.11 -18.28
C PHE A 27 16.67 -5.79 -17.78
N TYR A 28 16.80 -6.96 -17.14
CA TYR A 28 15.66 -7.69 -16.57
C TYR A 28 14.91 -6.86 -15.52
N PHE A 29 15.63 -6.14 -14.66
CA PHE A 29 15.07 -5.23 -13.66
C PHE A 29 14.29 -4.08 -14.29
N THR A 30 14.85 -3.49 -15.35
CA THR A 30 14.19 -2.41 -16.09
C THR A 30 12.90 -2.91 -16.75
N GLU A 31 12.92 -4.08 -17.38
CA GLU A 31 11.72 -4.66 -18.00
C GLU A 31 10.64 -4.97 -16.97
N SER A 32 11.02 -5.59 -15.84
CA SER A 32 10.08 -5.97 -14.78
C SER A 32 9.36 -4.74 -14.20
N LEU A 33 10.11 -3.66 -13.91
CA LEU A 33 9.53 -2.41 -13.46
C LEU A 33 8.67 -1.74 -14.53
N SER A 34 9.12 -1.75 -15.79
CA SER A 34 8.41 -1.09 -16.88
C SER A 34 7.03 -1.68 -17.10
N VAL A 35 6.90 -3.01 -17.02
CA VAL A 35 5.60 -3.70 -17.14
C VAL A 35 4.62 -3.27 -16.05
N LEU A 36 5.07 -3.20 -14.79
CA LEU A 36 4.22 -2.74 -13.68
C LEU A 36 3.87 -1.25 -13.83
N ARG A 37 4.84 -0.43 -14.21
CA ARG A 37 4.64 1.01 -14.43
C ARG A 37 3.67 1.33 -15.55
N CYS A 38 3.50 0.45 -16.55
CA CYS A 38 2.51 0.65 -17.61
C CYS A 38 1.07 0.73 -17.07
N TYR A 39 0.74 0.11 -15.94
CA TYR A 39 -0.61 0.21 -15.38
C TYR A 39 -0.99 1.62 -14.97
N ILE A 40 -0.04 2.42 -14.46
CA ILE A 40 -0.30 3.76 -13.92
C ILE A 40 -0.87 4.71 -15.01
N PRO A 41 -0.21 4.95 -16.16
CA PRO A 41 -0.74 5.81 -17.21
C PRO A 41 -1.97 5.20 -17.89
N LEU A 42 -2.10 3.88 -17.96
CA LEU A 42 -3.31 3.23 -18.49
C LEU A 42 -4.52 3.48 -17.59
N LEU A 43 -4.37 3.33 -16.27
CA LEU A 43 -5.44 3.59 -15.31
C LEU A 43 -5.88 5.06 -15.37
N ARG A 44 -4.93 5.99 -15.52
CA ARG A 44 -5.22 7.42 -15.71
C ARG A 44 -5.96 7.70 -17.03
N ALA A 45 -5.47 7.18 -18.15
CA ALA A 45 -6.12 7.40 -19.45
C ALA A 45 -7.53 6.80 -19.50
N LYS A 46 -7.80 5.71 -18.77
CA LYS A 46 -9.15 5.14 -18.67
C LYS A 46 -10.11 6.04 -17.90
N GLU A 47 -9.64 6.85 -16.96
CA GLU A 47 -10.48 7.76 -16.18
C GLU A 47 -10.88 9.00 -16.98
N ASP A 48 -9.96 9.54 -17.78
CA ASP A 48 -10.18 10.74 -18.58
C ASP A 48 -10.69 10.38 -19.99
N VAL A 49 -11.96 10.67 -20.25
CA VAL A 49 -12.60 10.41 -21.56
C VAL A 49 -12.00 11.29 -22.67
N ASP A 50 -11.37 12.42 -22.32
CA ASP A 50 -10.72 13.31 -23.26
C ASP A 50 -9.25 12.91 -23.54
N ASP A 51 -8.70 11.91 -22.83
CA ASP A 51 -7.34 11.40 -23.08
C ASP A 51 -7.29 10.68 -24.44
N PRO A 52 -6.33 11.01 -25.34
CA PRO A 52 -6.20 10.35 -26.64
C PRO A 52 -6.03 8.83 -26.59
N LEU A 53 -5.62 8.28 -25.45
CA LEU A 53 -5.44 6.85 -25.23
C LEU A 53 -6.61 6.20 -24.47
N HIS A 54 -7.69 6.93 -24.15
CA HIS A 54 -8.83 6.45 -23.39
C HIS A 54 -9.36 5.10 -23.89
N ASP A 55 -9.74 5.02 -25.16
CA ASP A 55 -10.32 3.81 -25.75
C ASP A 55 -9.36 2.61 -25.70
N VAL A 56 -8.07 2.87 -25.93
CA VAL A 56 -7.02 1.84 -25.90
C VAL A 56 -6.81 1.34 -24.47
N ALA A 57 -6.74 2.26 -23.51
CA ALA A 57 -6.57 1.96 -22.10
C ALA A 57 -7.78 1.20 -21.55
N ALA A 58 -9.00 1.65 -21.83
CA ALA A 58 -10.23 0.98 -21.45
C ALA A 58 -10.26 -0.45 -22.01
N GLN A 59 -10.05 -0.62 -23.32
CA GLN A 59 -10.06 -1.95 -23.94
C GLN A 59 -8.98 -2.88 -23.37
N PHE A 60 -7.78 -2.37 -23.12
CA PHE A 60 -6.69 -3.18 -22.56
C PHE A 60 -6.98 -3.56 -21.12
N LEU A 61 -7.34 -2.59 -20.27
CA LEU A 61 -7.61 -2.83 -18.86
C LEU A 61 -8.81 -3.72 -18.66
N ASP A 62 -9.86 -3.64 -19.48
CA ASP A 62 -11.01 -4.56 -19.37
C ASP A 62 -10.64 -6.02 -19.66
N LYS A 63 -9.62 -6.25 -20.50
CA LYS A 63 -9.09 -7.61 -20.77
C LYS A 63 -8.21 -8.13 -19.64
N VAL A 64 -7.40 -7.26 -19.05
CA VAL A 64 -6.38 -7.62 -18.04
C VAL A 64 -6.95 -7.62 -16.63
N LEU A 65 -7.86 -6.68 -16.32
CA LEU A 65 -8.50 -6.47 -15.03
C LEU A 65 -9.98 -6.90 -15.08
N GLN A 66 -10.25 -8.15 -15.44
CA GLN A 66 -11.63 -8.68 -15.50
C GLN A 66 -12.34 -8.65 -14.13
N ASP A 67 -11.58 -8.88 -13.05
CA ASP A 67 -12.01 -8.69 -11.66
C ASP A 67 -10.98 -7.80 -10.96
N PRO A 68 -11.18 -6.47 -10.97
CA PRO A 68 -10.26 -5.52 -10.35
C PRO A 68 -10.02 -5.79 -8.86
N ALA A 69 -11.04 -6.25 -8.12
CA ALA A 69 -10.90 -6.58 -6.71
C ALA A 69 -10.05 -7.85 -6.49
N ALA A 70 -10.20 -8.87 -7.34
CA ALA A 70 -9.30 -10.04 -7.33
C ALA A 70 -7.86 -9.68 -7.72
N PHE A 71 -7.70 -8.72 -8.63
CA PHE A 71 -6.39 -8.21 -9.00
C PHE A 71 -5.71 -7.52 -7.82
N VAL A 72 -6.43 -6.66 -7.08
CA VAL A 72 -5.92 -6.06 -5.84
C VAL A 72 -5.46 -7.12 -4.84
N ARG A 73 -6.27 -8.17 -4.60
CA ARG A 73 -5.89 -9.26 -3.70
C ARG A 73 -4.63 -10.01 -4.17
N THR A 74 -4.53 -10.27 -5.47
CA THR A 74 -3.36 -10.92 -6.07
C THR A 74 -2.12 -10.06 -5.92
N LEU A 75 -2.22 -8.76 -6.22
CA LEU A 75 -1.11 -7.82 -6.16
C LEU A 75 -0.64 -7.57 -4.72
N ALA A 76 -1.56 -7.46 -3.76
CA ALA A 76 -1.22 -7.37 -2.34
C ALA A 76 -0.50 -8.64 -1.83
N LYS A 77 -0.90 -9.82 -2.29
CA LYS A 77 -0.20 -11.06 -1.98
C LYS A 77 1.19 -11.12 -2.61
N GLU A 78 1.33 -10.69 -3.86
CA GLU A 78 2.63 -10.62 -4.53
C GLU A 78 3.56 -9.63 -3.83
N TYR A 79 3.03 -8.50 -3.35
CA TYR A 79 3.77 -7.54 -2.54
C TYR A 79 4.37 -8.21 -1.29
N VAL A 80 3.58 -8.96 -0.51
CA VAL A 80 4.07 -9.71 0.66
C VAL A 80 5.14 -10.74 0.25
N GLN A 81 4.94 -11.46 -0.85
CA GLN A 81 5.93 -12.41 -1.35
C GLN A 81 7.24 -11.73 -1.73
N CYS A 82 7.17 -10.51 -2.28
CA CYS A 82 8.33 -9.72 -2.63
C CYS A 82 9.15 -9.29 -1.40
N THR A 83 8.49 -8.98 -0.26
CA THR A 83 9.22 -8.63 0.98
C THR A 83 10.00 -9.81 1.58
N GLN A 84 9.58 -11.04 1.26
CA GLN A 84 10.16 -12.29 1.76
C GLN A 84 10.98 -13.04 0.71
N LYS A 85 11.26 -12.42 -0.44
CA LYS A 85 11.93 -13.08 -1.55
C LYS A 85 13.40 -13.31 -1.25
N GLU A 86 13.82 -14.58 -1.23
CA GLU A 86 15.22 -14.96 -1.06
C GLU A 86 16.06 -14.56 -2.28
N LEU A 87 17.28 -14.06 -2.01
CA LEU A 87 18.27 -13.79 -3.05
C LEU A 87 19.02 -15.09 -3.40
N PRO A 88 19.40 -15.30 -4.67
CA PRO A 88 20.24 -16.43 -5.06
C PRO A 88 21.53 -16.49 -4.24
N LEU A 89 22.00 -17.71 -3.91
CA LEU A 89 23.21 -17.90 -3.10
C LEU A 89 24.44 -17.25 -3.74
N GLU A 90 24.51 -17.20 -5.07
CA GLU A 90 25.57 -16.55 -5.82
C GLU A 90 25.57 -15.03 -5.64
N VAL A 91 24.39 -14.43 -5.53
CA VAL A 91 24.20 -12.99 -5.28
C VAL A 91 24.60 -12.66 -3.84
N LEU A 92 24.21 -13.49 -2.87
CA LEU A 92 24.54 -13.29 -1.46
C LEU A 92 26.04 -13.33 -1.15
N ARG A 93 26.86 -13.92 -2.03
CA ARG A 93 28.32 -13.94 -1.87
C ARG A 93 28.98 -12.60 -2.18
N ASP A 94 28.29 -11.71 -2.88
CA ASP A 94 28.75 -10.36 -3.20
C ASP A 94 27.79 -9.33 -2.60
N MET A 95 28.21 -8.66 -1.53
CA MET A 95 27.39 -7.71 -0.80
C MET A 95 26.91 -6.55 -1.69
N SER A 96 27.72 -6.09 -2.65
CA SER A 96 27.32 -4.99 -3.54
C SER A 96 26.19 -5.41 -4.48
N ILE A 97 26.29 -6.62 -5.03
CA ILE A 97 25.25 -7.18 -5.91
C ILE A 97 24.00 -7.49 -5.09
N ALA A 98 24.14 -8.05 -3.89
CA ALA A 98 23.00 -8.30 -2.99
C ALA A 98 22.26 -7.01 -2.63
N THR A 99 22.97 -5.93 -2.29
CA THR A 99 22.37 -4.61 -2.04
C THR A 99 21.63 -4.08 -3.27
N MET A 100 22.21 -4.19 -4.46
CA MET A 100 21.55 -3.79 -5.71
C MET A 100 20.23 -4.55 -5.92
N TRP A 101 20.24 -5.87 -5.74
CA TRP A 101 19.04 -6.72 -5.89
C TRP A 101 17.98 -6.41 -4.84
N SER A 102 18.37 -6.21 -3.57
CA SER A 102 17.43 -5.81 -2.52
C SER A 102 16.76 -4.48 -2.83
N LYS A 103 17.53 -3.48 -3.28
CA LYS A 103 16.98 -2.17 -3.70
C LYS A 103 15.99 -2.34 -4.85
N GLN A 104 16.33 -3.15 -5.83
CA GLN A 104 15.43 -3.45 -6.94
C GLN A 104 14.10 -4.08 -6.48
N HIS A 105 14.13 -5.05 -5.56
CA HIS A 105 12.91 -5.62 -5.02
C HIS A 105 12.09 -4.59 -4.24
N ALA A 106 12.72 -3.69 -3.49
CA ALA A 106 12.03 -2.58 -2.84
C ALA A 106 11.40 -1.60 -3.86
N LEU A 107 12.05 -1.36 -5.01
CA LEU A 107 11.47 -0.59 -6.11
C LEU A 107 10.26 -1.28 -6.74
N GLU A 108 10.32 -2.59 -6.94
CA GLU A 108 9.19 -3.38 -7.45
C GLU A 108 7.99 -3.27 -6.50
N GLN A 109 8.23 -3.41 -5.19
CA GLN A 109 7.23 -3.20 -4.15
C GLN A 109 6.62 -1.79 -4.21
N LEU A 110 7.43 -0.75 -4.36
CA LEU A 110 6.95 0.63 -4.46
C LEU A 110 6.00 0.80 -5.65
N VAL A 111 6.38 0.29 -6.83
CA VAL A 111 5.52 0.37 -8.03
C VAL A 111 4.23 -0.44 -7.85
N MET A 112 4.28 -1.61 -7.20
CA MET A 112 3.06 -2.37 -6.88
C MET A 112 2.11 -1.55 -6.00
N LEU A 113 2.64 -0.79 -5.03
CA LEU A 113 1.83 0.11 -4.20
C LEU A 113 1.26 1.27 -5.00
N GLU A 114 2.02 1.88 -5.92
CA GLU A 114 1.51 2.91 -6.82
C GLU A 114 0.34 2.37 -7.66
N VAL A 115 0.42 1.12 -8.15
CA VAL A 115 -0.67 0.48 -8.89
C VAL A 115 -1.87 0.20 -7.98
N LEU A 116 -1.66 -0.35 -6.78
CA LEU A 116 -2.73 -0.57 -5.79
C LEU A 116 -3.45 0.73 -5.44
N PHE A 117 -2.68 1.81 -5.26
CA PHE A 117 -3.21 3.14 -5.02
C PHE A 117 -4.13 3.60 -6.15
N ARG A 118 -3.67 3.55 -7.40
CA ARG A 118 -4.50 3.94 -8.56
C ARG A 118 -5.75 3.08 -8.72
N LEU A 119 -5.68 1.80 -8.35
CA LEU A 119 -6.84 0.92 -8.37
C LEU A 119 -7.86 1.30 -7.28
N ALA A 120 -7.40 1.56 -6.06
CA ALA A 120 -8.26 1.96 -4.94
C ALA A 120 -8.92 3.33 -5.18
N TRP A 121 -8.16 4.27 -5.75
CA TRP A 121 -8.62 5.63 -6.02
C TRP A 121 -9.81 5.66 -7.02
N ASN A 122 -9.77 4.87 -8.11
CA ASN A 122 -10.73 5.08 -9.22
C ASN A 122 -11.50 3.84 -9.71
N LEU A 123 -11.05 2.63 -9.41
CA LEU A 123 -11.57 1.44 -10.08
C LEU A 123 -12.20 0.42 -9.13
N VAL A 124 -11.63 0.28 -7.94
CA VAL A 124 -12.02 -0.74 -6.97
C VAL A 124 -12.75 -0.08 -5.83
N PRO A 125 -14.02 -0.44 -5.56
CA PRO A 125 -14.72 0.13 -4.43
C PRO A 125 -14.04 -0.25 -3.11
N ALA A 126 -14.16 0.64 -2.12
CA ALA A 126 -13.71 0.48 -0.73
C ALA A 126 -14.52 -0.57 0.06
N SER A 127 -14.83 -1.70 -0.58
CA SER A 127 -15.58 -2.81 0.00
C SER A 127 -14.82 -3.45 1.16
N GLY A 128 -15.57 -3.99 2.13
CA GLY A 128 -14.99 -4.63 3.32
C GLY A 128 -13.86 -5.62 3.04
N PRO A 129 -14.00 -6.57 2.11
CA PRO A 129 -12.94 -7.53 1.79
C PRO A 129 -11.66 -6.88 1.23
N VAL A 130 -11.79 -5.83 0.40
CA VAL A 130 -10.64 -5.13 -0.17
C VAL A 130 -9.89 -4.35 0.91
N VAL A 131 -10.61 -3.59 1.73
CA VAL A 131 -10.03 -2.82 2.84
C VAL A 131 -9.33 -3.74 3.83
N VAL A 132 -9.96 -4.85 4.23
CA VAL A 132 -9.33 -5.83 5.12
C VAL A 132 -8.03 -6.36 4.53
N GLN A 133 -8.02 -6.71 3.24
CA GLN A 133 -6.81 -7.20 2.59
C GLN A 133 -5.67 -6.16 2.63
N LEU A 134 -5.97 -4.91 2.28
CA LEU A 134 -4.96 -3.84 2.26
C LEU A 134 -4.42 -3.55 3.67
N VAL A 135 -5.30 -3.42 4.67
CA VAL A 135 -4.90 -3.18 6.07
C VAL A 135 -4.10 -4.36 6.61
N GLN A 136 -4.53 -5.61 6.38
CA GLN A 136 -3.78 -6.79 6.82
C GLN A 136 -2.39 -6.83 6.20
N THR A 137 -2.28 -6.60 4.89
CA THR A 137 -1.00 -6.60 4.18
C THR A 137 -0.05 -5.51 4.70
N ALA A 138 -0.57 -4.29 4.90
CA ALA A 138 0.23 -3.19 5.43
C ALA A 138 0.76 -3.49 6.84
N TYR A 139 -0.06 -4.07 7.72
CA TYR A 139 0.34 -4.39 9.10
C TYR A 139 1.26 -5.63 9.16
N GLU A 140 1.03 -6.65 8.32
CA GLU A 140 1.91 -7.83 8.22
C GLU A 140 3.33 -7.45 7.78
N THR A 141 3.42 -6.45 6.90
CA THR A 141 4.69 -5.96 6.35
C THR A 141 5.27 -4.77 7.12
N ASP A 142 4.62 -4.35 8.22
CA ASP A 142 4.96 -3.15 9.00
C ASP A 142 5.19 -1.89 8.13
N LEU A 143 4.19 -1.56 7.30
CA LEU A 143 4.25 -0.50 6.29
C LEU A 143 5.43 -0.65 5.33
N GLY A 144 5.84 -1.88 5.05
CA GLY A 144 6.97 -2.22 4.20
C GLY A 144 8.32 -2.24 4.91
N GLN A 145 8.41 -2.01 6.23
CA GLN A 145 9.68 -2.12 6.95
C GLN A 145 10.12 -3.57 7.21
N ASN A 146 9.18 -4.52 7.22
CA ASN A 146 9.47 -5.93 7.42
C ASN A 146 9.99 -6.59 6.13
N GLN A 147 11.29 -6.42 5.87
CA GLN A 147 12.00 -6.98 4.70
C GLN A 147 12.95 -8.10 5.13
N LEU A 148 13.00 -9.20 4.36
CA LEU A 148 13.93 -10.31 4.62
C LEU A 148 15.40 -9.84 4.67
N TYR A 149 15.77 -8.90 3.82
CA TYR A 149 17.11 -8.33 3.75
C TYR A 149 17.14 -6.84 4.11
N VAL A 150 16.37 -6.43 5.13
CA VAL A 150 16.29 -5.02 5.57
C VAL A 150 17.67 -4.41 5.84
N SER A 151 18.63 -5.18 6.36
CA SER A 151 19.99 -4.72 6.64
C SER A 151 20.75 -4.23 5.39
N LEU A 152 20.39 -4.72 4.20
CA LEU A 152 20.94 -4.28 2.92
C LEU A 152 20.31 -2.98 2.40
N LEU A 153 19.23 -2.51 3.04
CA LEU A 153 18.45 -1.32 2.67
C LEU A 153 18.65 -0.15 3.66
N LEU A 154 19.41 -0.32 4.73
CA LEU A 154 19.54 0.70 5.79
C LEU A 154 20.38 1.94 5.40
N GLN A 155 20.94 1.99 4.19
CA GLN A 155 21.85 3.06 3.76
C GLN A 155 21.34 3.78 2.52
N ASP A 156 21.55 5.10 2.50
CA ASP A 156 21.32 6.02 1.38
C ASP A 156 19.94 5.78 0.71
N GLU A 157 19.96 5.55 -0.60
CA GLU A 157 18.82 5.25 -1.47
C GLU A 157 17.90 4.12 -0.97
N GLY A 158 18.44 3.09 -0.30
CA GLY A 158 17.61 1.99 0.21
C GLY A 158 16.62 2.46 1.28
N ALA A 159 17.07 3.37 2.14
CA ALA A 159 16.25 3.93 3.21
C ALA A 159 15.21 4.91 2.63
N GLU A 160 15.57 5.65 1.59
CA GLU A 160 14.65 6.54 0.86
C GLU A 160 13.52 5.74 0.18
N ILE A 161 13.84 4.59 -0.46
CA ILE A 161 12.81 3.72 -1.07
C ILE A 161 11.85 3.19 0.01
N LEU A 162 12.36 2.72 1.16
CA LEU A 162 11.50 2.23 2.24
C LEU A 162 10.64 3.34 2.84
N GLN A 163 11.14 4.57 2.88
CA GLN A 163 10.36 5.72 3.28
C GLN A 163 9.25 6.04 2.27
N ASP A 164 9.54 6.02 0.96
CA ASP A 164 8.54 6.19 -0.09
C ASP A 164 7.47 5.08 0.00
N VAL A 165 7.86 3.83 0.26
CA VAL A 165 6.96 2.69 0.48
C VAL A 165 6.03 2.92 1.68
N GLU A 166 6.57 3.36 2.81
CA GLU A 166 5.77 3.70 4.00
C GLU A 166 4.77 4.82 3.68
N CYS A 167 5.20 5.86 2.96
CA CYS A 167 4.35 6.99 2.60
C CYS A 167 3.19 6.57 1.70
N VAL A 168 3.45 5.75 0.67
CA VAL A 168 2.39 5.27 -0.22
C VAL A 168 1.42 4.37 0.53
N TRP A 169 1.90 3.54 1.47
CA TRP A 169 1.00 2.75 2.33
C TRP A 169 0.07 3.62 3.17
N LEU A 170 0.59 4.66 3.81
CA LEU A 170 -0.21 5.55 4.65
C LEU A 170 -1.33 6.19 3.82
N VAL A 171 -1.01 6.72 2.64
CA VAL A 171 -2.02 7.37 1.78
C VAL A 171 -2.98 6.34 1.16
N LEU A 172 -2.50 5.17 0.75
CA LEU A 172 -3.34 4.08 0.25
C LEU A 172 -4.36 3.63 1.30
N LEU A 173 -3.98 3.49 2.57
CA LEU A 173 -4.92 3.05 3.60
C LEU A 173 -5.94 4.14 3.97
N VAL A 174 -5.54 5.41 3.99
CA VAL A 174 -6.48 6.52 4.17
C VAL A 174 -7.50 6.53 3.03
N GLU A 175 -7.03 6.37 1.78
CA GLU A 175 -7.90 6.26 0.60
C GLU A 175 -8.82 5.04 0.65
N ALA A 176 -8.30 3.89 1.05
CA ALA A 176 -9.07 2.67 1.15
C ALA A 176 -10.24 2.78 2.15
N PHE A 177 -10.17 3.71 3.12
CA PHE A 177 -11.30 4.00 4.01
C PHE A 177 -12.37 4.88 3.34
N ASN A 178 -12.04 5.55 2.23
CA ASN A 178 -12.92 6.42 1.45
C ASN A 178 -13.69 7.39 2.36
N LEU A 179 -12.93 8.24 3.05
CA LEU A 179 -13.47 9.14 4.06
C LEU A 179 -14.50 10.11 3.48
N GLU A 180 -14.34 10.52 2.22
CA GLU A 180 -15.32 11.35 1.51
C GLU A 180 -16.69 10.67 1.52
N LYS A 181 -16.80 9.46 0.99
CA LYS A 181 -18.07 8.73 0.95
C LYS A 181 -18.60 8.39 2.36
N VAL A 182 -17.69 8.07 3.29
CA VAL A 182 -18.05 7.77 4.68
C VAL A 182 -18.64 8.99 5.39
N LEU A 183 -18.07 10.17 5.18
CA LEU A 183 -18.46 11.39 5.89
C LEU A 183 -19.59 12.15 5.20
N GLU A 184 -19.72 12.07 3.86
CA GLU A 184 -20.79 12.72 3.10
C GLU A 184 -22.18 12.10 3.32
N ASP A 185 -22.27 10.80 3.61
CA ASP A 185 -23.56 10.13 3.82
C ASP A 185 -24.11 10.43 5.22
N ASP A 186 -24.67 11.62 5.40
CA ASP A 186 -25.39 12.07 6.59
C ASP A 186 -26.60 11.18 6.97
N THR A 187 -26.94 10.21 6.13
CA THR A 187 -28.10 9.33 6.32
C THR A 187 -27.74 7.87 6.53
N LEU A 188 -26.49 7.57 6.94
CA LEU A 188 -26.06 6.20 7.23
C LEU A 188 -27.09 5.49 8.14
N LYS A 189 -27.74 4.48 7.60
CA LYS A 189 -28.59 3.55 8.35
C LYS A 189 -27.88 2.23 8.51
N LEU A 190 -27.84 1.75 9.74
CA LEU A 190 -27.33 0.42 10.04
C LEU A 190 -28.42 -0.56 9.60
N VAL A 191 -28.14 -1.35 8.57
CA VAL A 191 -29.08 -2.34 8.05
C VAL A 191 -28.46 -3.74 8.10
N ALA A 192 -29.29 -4.75 8.31
CA ALA A 192 -28.81 -6.14 8.35
C ALA A 192 -28.15 -6.57 7.03
N PHE A 193 -28.65 -6.04 5.90
CA PHE A 193 -28.15 -6.35 4.56
C PHE A 193 -28.04 -5.08 3.73
N HIS A 194 -26.82 -4.72 3.33
CA HIS A 194 -26.57 -3.59 2.44
C HIS A 194 -26.71 -4.01 0.98
N GLN A 195 -27.40 -3.20 0.19
CA GLN A 195 -27.47 -3.38 -1.28
C GLN A 195 -26.21 -2.85 -1.96
N ASP A 196 -25.60 -1.80 -1.39
CA ASP A 196 -24.33 -1.24 -1.83
C ASP A 196 -23.20 -1.67 -0.88
N ALA A 197 -22.27 -2.48 -1.40
CA ALA A 197 -21.11 -2.97 -0.66
C ALA A 197 -19.83 -2.17 -0.97
N SER A 198 -19.97 -0.93 -1.44
CA SER A 198 -18.84 -0.11 -1.88
C SER A 198 -18.08 0.59 -0.77
N THR A 199 -18.53 0.51 0.49
CA THR A 199 -17.83 1.03 1.67
C THR A 199 -17.56 -0.06 2.69
N ILE A 200 -16.56 0.16 3.54
CA ILE A 200 -16.23 -0.72 4.67
C ILE A 200 -17.40 -0.77 5.67
N LEU A 201 -18.20 0.30 5.73
CA LEU A 201 -19.34 0.41 6.64
C LEU A 201 -20.44 -0.62 6.38
N SER A 202 -20.52 -1.18 5.17
CA SER A 202 -21.52 -2.19 4.81
C SER A 202 -21.21 -3.60 5.33
N ALA A 203 -20.07 -3.79 6.02
CA ALA A 203 -19.50 -5.09 6.30
C ALA A 203 -19.04 -5.20 7.78
N SER A 204 -19.98 -5.43 8.71
CA SER A 204 -19.72 -5.40 10.16
C SER A 204 -18.59 -6.33 10.65
N GLN A 205 -18.47 -7.53 10.08
CA GLN A 205 -17.40 -8.47 10.43
C GLN A 205 -16.02 -7.90 10.01
N GLN A 206 -15.93 -7.33 8.82
CA GLN A 206 -14.73 -6.71 8.28
C GLN A 206 -14.36 -5.43 9.06
N LEU A 207 -15.35 -4.62 9.46
CA LEU A 207 -15.16 -3.49 10.37
C LEU A 207 -14.48 -3.93 11.68
N ALA A 208 -14.96 -5.01 12.30
CA ALA A 208 -14.38 -5.54 13.53
C ALA A 208 -12.93 -6.03 13.34
N LEU A 209 -12.62 -6.64 12.18
CA LEU A 209 -11.26 -7.08 11.84
C LEU A 209 -10.30 -5.88 11.68
N VAL A 210 -10.69 -4.88 10.89
CA VAL A 210 -9.88 -3.65 10.71
C VAL A 210 -9.71 -2.94 12.05
N HIS A 211 -10.78 -2.83 12.84
CA HIS A 211 -10.72 -2.22 14.16
C HIS A 211 -9.67 -2.88 15.07
N ASN A 212 -9.62 -4.22 15.10
CA ASN A 212 -8.61 -4.95 15.87
C ASN A 212 -7.19 -4.59 15.43
N LEU A 213 -6.96 -4.50 14.13
CA LEU A 213 -5.62 -4.18 13.60
C LEU A 213 -5.23 -2.75 13.97
N VAL A 214 -6.12 -1.78 13.72
CA VAL A 214 -5.82 -0.36 13.95
C VAL A 214 -5.59 -0.04 15.42
N VAL A 215 -6.45 -0.53 16.32
CA VAL A 215 -6.34 -0.23 17.77
C VAL A 215 -5.16 -0.95 18.43
N CYS A 216 -4.67 -2.06 17.86
CA CYS A 216 -3.49 -2.74 18.38
C CYS A 216 -2.16 -2.09 17.97
N ALA A 217 -2.15 -1.16 16.98
CA ALA A 217 -0.94 -0.44 16.62
C ALA A 217 -0.68 0.74 17.58
N ASN A 218 0.35 0.59 18.41
CA ASN A 218 0.84 1.65 19.30
C ASN A 218 2.02 2.44 18.71
N ASP A 219 2.32 2.27 17.42
CA ASP A 219 3.42 2.98 16.76
C ASP A 219 2.90 4.29 16.15
N PRO A 220 3.50 5.45 16.50
CA PRO A 220 3.16 6.76 15.94
C PRO A 220 3.14 6.84 14.41
N ARG A 221 3.86 5.97 13.70
CA ARG A 221 3.84 5.91 12.21
C ARG A 221 2.45 5.67 11.66
N TYR A 222 1.61 4.92 12.38
CA TYR A 222 0.23 4.64 12.00
C TYR A 222 -0.74 5.79 12.32
N GLY A 223 -0.25 6.92 12.89
CA GLY A 223 -1.07 8.07 13.28
C GLY A 223 -2.10 8.52 12.23
N PRO A 224 -1.74 8.70 10.93
CA PRO A 224 -2.70 9.06 9.90
C PRO A 224 -3.81 8.02 9.70
N ILE A 225 -3.48 6.73 9.76
CA ILE A 225 -4.45 5.62 9.64
C ILE A 225 -5.38 5.63 10.85
N THR A 226 -4.83 5.81 12.05
CA THR A 226 -5.60 5.86 13.30
C THR A 226 -6.55 7.07 13.32
N LEU A 227 -6.10 8.23 12.83
CA LEU A 227 -6.93 9.42 12.66
C LEU A 227 -8.08 9.16 11.68
N ALA A 228 -7.79 8.64 10.49
CA ALA A 228 -8.78 8.30 9.48
C ALA A 228 -9.80 7.27 10.02
N TRP A 229 -9.32 6.28 10.78
CA TRP A 229 -10.17 5.27 11.39
C TRP A 229 -11.11 5.84 12.44
N ALA A 230 -10.69 6.84 13.22
CA ALA A 230 -11.59 7.55 14.14
C ALA A 230 -12.78 8.19 13.40
N CYS A 231 -12.54 8.77 12.22
CA CYS A 231 -13.61 9.30 11.35
C CYS A 231 -14.54 8.20 10.85
N VAL A 232 -14.01 7.03 10.49
CA VAL A 232 -14.83 5.87 10.11
C VAL A 232 -15.71 5.40 11.27
N LEU A 233 -15.19 5.35 12.50
CA LEU A 233 -15.92 4.90 13.69
C LEU A 233 -17.00 5.88 14.16
N PHE A 234 -16.83 7.17 13.89
CA PHE A 234 -17.82 8.21 14.21
C PHE A 234 -19.19 7.91 13.57
N ARG A 235 -19.22 7.52 12.29
CA ARG A 235 -20.48 7.29 11.56
C ARG A 235 -21.36 6.16 12.13
N PRO A 236 -20.88 4.90 12.30
CA PRO A 236 -21.70 3.83 12.87
C PRO A 236 -22.06 4.09 14.33
N HIS A 237 -21.24 4.83 15.09
CA HIS A 237 -21.58 5.26 16.44
C HIS A 237 -22.80 6.19 16.43
N THR A 238 -22.73 7.30 15.69
CA THR A 238 -23.84 8.26 15.58
C THR A 238 -25.10 7.62 15.01
N ALA A 239 -24.96 6.79 13.97
CA ALA A 239 -26.08 6.06 13.40
C ALA A 239 -26.78 5.13 14.42
N ALA A 240 -26.03 4.54 15.36
CA ALA A 240 -26.60 3.71 16.41
C ALA A 240 -27.31 4.52 17.51
N GLU A 241 -26.85 5.74 17.81
CA GLU A 241 -27.52 6.65 18.75
C GLU A 241 -28.85 7.19 18.22
N GLU A 242 -28.94 7.38 16.91
CA GLU A 242 -30.14 7.92 16.24
C GLU A 242 -31.20 6.86 15.90
N GLN A 243 -30.85 5.57 15.97
CA GLN A 243 -31.74 4.47 15.61
C GLN A 243 -32.33 3.77 16.85
N ASP A 244 -33.63 3.47 16.80
CA ASP A 244 -34.33 2.77 17.89
C ASP A 244 -33.85 1.31 18.09
N ALA A 245 -33.35 0.67 17.02
CA ALA A 245 -32.91 -0.71 17.04
C ALA A 245 -31.66 -0.90 16.17
N ILE A 246 -30.63 -1.52 16.76
CA ILE A 246 -29.40 -1.86 16.08
C ILE A 246 -29.55 -3.27 15.47
N PRO A 247 -29.20 -3.49 14.20
CA PRO A 247 -29.19 -4.84 13.63
C PRO A 247 -28.22 -5.78 14.37
N GLU A 248 -28.60 -7.05 14.52
CA GLU A 248 -27.83 -8.07 15.26
C GLU A 248 -26.38 -8.21 14.77
N ASN A 249 -26.15 -8.07 13.47
CA ASN A 249 -24.81 -8.17 12.88
C ASN A 249 -23.88 -7.00 13.26
N TYR A 250 -24.42 -5.86 13.72
CA TYR A 250 -23.66 -4.71 14.20
C TYR A 250 -23.61 -4.60 15.71
N GLU A 251 -24.55 -5.22 16.44
CA GLU A 251 -24.70 -5.07 17.89
C GLU A 251 -23.38 -5.24 18.67
N ALA A 252 -22.67 -6.35 18.43
CA ALA A 252 -21.40 -6.63 19.10
C ALA A 252 -20.31 -5.58 18.78
N PHE A 253 -20.29 -5.08 17.55
CA PHE A 253 -19.32 -4.06 17.14
C PHE A 253 -19.67 -2.69 17.73
N ILE A 254 -20.94 -2.28 17.69
CA ILE A 254 -21.41 -1.02 18.30
C ILE A 254 -21.14 -1.01 19.80
N HIS A 255 -21.51 -2.09 20.51
CA HIS A 255 -21.24 -2.19 21.95
C HIS A 255 -19.75 -2.00 22.27
N ARG A 256 -18.87 -2.52 21.41
CA ARG A 256 -17.42 -2.39 21.58
C ARG A 256 -16.91 -0.95 21.39
N ILE A 257 -17.51 -0.16 20.51
CA ILE A 257 -17.06 1.20 20.20
C ILE A 257 -17.83 2.29 20.97
N ALA A 258 -18.91 1.92 21.66
CA ALA A 258 -19.82 2.84 22.33
C ALA A 258 -19.16 3.68 23.42
N PHE A 259 -18.29 3.10 24.25
CA PHE A 259 -17.61 3.83 25.31
C PHE A 259 -16.28 3.19 25.71
N VAL A 260 -15.35 4.04 26.18
CA VAL A 260 -14.12 3.60 26.84
C VAL A 260 -14.38 3.50 28.35
N PRO A 261 -14.37 2.29 28.95
CA PRO A 261 -14.73 2.12 30.36
C PRO A 261 -13.82 2.87 31.34
N GLU A 262 -12.57 3.09 30.94
CA GLU A 262 -11.51 3.70 31.76
C GLU A 262 -11.49 5.23 31.66
N SER A 263 -12.32 5.82 30.80
CA SER A 263 -12.38 7.28 30.60
C SER A 263 -13.27 7.95 31.65
N ASP A 264 -12.78 9.03 32.25
CA ASP A 264 -13.54 9.91 33.13
C ASP A 264 -13.47 11.37 32.62
N PRO A 265 -14.56 11.93 32.04
CA PRO A 265 -15.88 11.32 31.87
C PRO A 265 -15.90 10.21 30.81
N PRO A 266 -16.92 9.32 30.82
CA PRO A 266 -17.13 8.35 29.76
C PRO A 266 -17.23 9.04 28.40
N MET A 267 -16.48 8.53 27.43
CA MET A 267 -16.50 9.05 26.06
C MET A 267 -16.53 7.91 25.04
N PRO A 268 -17.08 8.16 23.84
CA PRO A 268 -17.03 7.21 22.74
C PRO A 268 -15.60 6.83 22.35
N LEU A 269 -15.41 5.60 21.88
CA LEU A 269 -14.08 5.12 21.51
C LEU A 269 -13.46 5.92 20.35
N TYR A 270 -14.26 6.36 19.38
CA TYR A 270 -13.76 7.19 18.27
C TYR A 270 -13.16 8.51 18.79
N HIS A 271 -13.75 9.11 19.83
CA HIS A 271 -13.24 10.34 20.43
C HIS A 271 -11.91 10.10 21.15
N HIS A 272 -11.80 8.99 21.87
CA HIS A 272 -10.55 8.60 22.51
C HIS A 272 -9.42 8.37 21.49
N ILE A 273 -9.70 7.64 20.40
CA ILE A 273 -8.75 7.39 19.32
C ILE A 273 -8.33 8.71 18.63
N LEU A 274 -9.29 9.60 18.38
CA LEU A 274 -9.02 10.93 17.83
C LEU A 274 -8.07 11.74 18.72
N MET A 275 -8.33 11.78 20.03
CA MET A 275 -7.44 12.47 20.98
C MET A 275 -6.05 11.86 21.02
N TRP A 276 -5.94 10.53 20.97
CA TRP A 276 -4.63 9.86 20.89
C TRP A 276 -3.88 10.26 19.62
N ALA A 277 -4.54 10.22 18.46
CA ALA A 277 -3.91 10.56 17.18
C ALA A 277 -3.44 12.02 17.13
N LEU A 278 -4.15 12.93 17.80
CA LEU A 278 -3.82 14.35 17.92
C LEU A 278 -2.84 14.65 19.07
N HIS A 279 -2.43 13.65 19.86
CA HIS A 279 -1.47 13.84 20.94
C HIS A 279 -0.09 14.23 20.38
N SER A 280 0.65 15.08 21.11
CA SER A 280 1.95 15.59 20.67
C SER A 280 2.99 14.50 20.41
N ASP A 281 2.85 13.36 21.06
CA ASP A 281 3.78 12.22 20.92
C ASP A 281 3.56 11.42 19.64
N VAL A 282 2.34 11.47 19.07
CA VAL A 282 2.01 10.84 17.79
C VAL A 282 2.39 11.76 16.63
N ASP A 283 2.19 13.06 16.82
CA ASP A 283 2.58 14.14 15.91
C ASP A 283 2.08 13.93 14.46
N VAL A 284 0.80 13.55 14.35
CA VAL A 284 0.16 13.21 13.08
C VAL A 284 0.22 14.36 12.07
N LEU A 285 0.13 15.62 12.52
CA LEU A 285 0.17 16.79 11.65
C LEU A 285 1.53 16.93 10.96
N ARG A 286 2.64 16.77 11.70
CA ARG A 286 3.98 16.76 11.10
C ARG A 286 4.15 15.60 10.13
N ARG A 287 3.53 14.45 10.40
CA ARG A 287 3.54 13.31 9.46
C ARG A 287 2.78 13.61 8.18
N LEU A 288 1.59 14.21 8.27
CA LEU A 288 0.84 14.66 7.10
C LEU A 288 1.63 15.70 6.30
N GLU A 289 2.28 16.65 6.98
CA GLU A 289 3.19 17.61 6.33
C GLU A 289 4.36 16.91 5.64
N THR A 290 4.95 15.90 6.28
CA THR A 290 6.03 15.09 5.69
C THR A 290 5.54 14.35 4.45
N LEU A 291 4.35 13.76 4.50
CA LEU A 291 3.70 13.11 3.36
C LEU A 291 3.47 14.11 2.22
N LEU A 292 2.95 15.31 2.49
CA LEU A 292 2.80 16.35 1.46
C LEU A 292 4.13 16.77 0.84
N ASN A 293 5.17 16.89 1.64
CA ASN A 293 6.49 17.28 1.15
C ASN A 293 7.17 16.16 0.33
N GLN A 294 6.94 14.90 0.71
CA GLN A 294 7.53 13.74 0.03
C GLN A 294 6.75 13.34 -1.22
N LEU A 295 5.42 13.36 -1.15
CA LEU A 295 4.50 12.95 -2.23
C LEU A 295 4.05 14.11 -3.13
N GLY A 296 4.19 15.38 -2.70
CA GLY A 296 3.63 16.54 -3.40
C GLY A 296 4.61 17.65 -3.81
N ALA A 297 5.82 17.74 -3.24
CA ALA A 297 6.66 18.95 -3.38
C ALA A 297 7.83 18.88 -4.37
N ARG A 298 7.95 17.87 -5.25
CA ARG A 298 9.17 17.75 -6.08
C ARG A 298 8.88 17.98 -7.56
N VAL A 299 8.94 19.27 -7.92
CA VAL A 299 9.25 19.73 -9.29
C VAL A 299 10.34 18.82 -9.85
N THR A 300 10.17 18.35 -11.08
CA THR A 300 11.04 17.40 -11.81
C THR A 300 12.55 17.69 -11.72
N SER A 301 12.97 18.92 -11.38
CA SER A 301 14.37 19.28 -11.15
C SER A 301 14.93 18.90 -9.77
N LEU A 302 14.10 18.79 -8.72
CA LEU A 302 14.53 18.42 -7.35
C LEU A 302 14.33 16.94 -7.05
N ALA A 303 13.35 16.25 -7.67
CA ALA A 303 13.23 14.78 -7.56
C ALA A 303 14.52 14.05 -8.02
N TRP A 304 15.20 14.60 -9.04
CA TRP A 304 16.53 14.17 -9.48
C TRP A 304 17.66 14.46 -8.47
N ILE A 305 17.49 15.45 -7.59
CA ILE A 305 18.48 15.86 -6.57
C ILE A 305 18.24 15.12 -5.23
N SER A 306 17.02 14.64 -5.00
CA SER A 306 16.56 14.15 -3.70
C SER A 306 16.15 12.67 -3.66
N GLY A 307 16.49 11.91 -4.71
CA GLY A 307 16.49 10.44 -4.69
C GLY A 307 15.14 9.70 -4.63
N SER A 308 13.99 10.39 -4.73
CA SER A 308 12.69 9.71 -4.66
C SER A 308 12.49 8.74 -5.84
N ALA A 309 12.01 7.54 -5.51
CA ALA A 309 11.85 6.45 -6.44
C ALA A 309 10.44 6.36 -7.06
N LEU A 310 9.52 7.23 -6.62
CA LEU A 310 8.15 7.30 -7.11
C LEU A 310 8.12 7.61 -8.61
N THR A 311 7.23 6.92 -9.33
CA THR A 311 7.10 7.07 -10.77
C THR A 311 6.49 8.44 -11.11
N GLU A 312 5.57 8.95 -10.28
CA GLU A 312 4.96 10.28 -10.43
C GLU A 312 4.79 11.00 -9.06
N PRO A 313 5.84 11.65 -8.51
CA PRO A 313 5.81 12.33 -7.20
C PRO A 313 4.99 13.64 -7.16
N ASN A 314 4.07 13.83 -8.12
CA ASN A 314 3.15 14.97 -8.21
C ASN A 314 1.79 14.54 -8.78
N ALA A 315 1.40 13.28 -8.57
CA ALA A 315 0.06 12.85 -8.93
C ALA A 315 -0.94 13.57 -8.00
N ILE A 316 -1.80 14.40 -8.60
CA ILE A 316 -2.88 15.16 -7.94
C ILE A 316 -3.62 14.30 -6.92
N ALA A 317 -3.85 13.03 -7.22
CA ALA A 317 -4.50 12.05 -6.35
C ALA A 317 -3.81 11.86 -4.98
N PHE A 318 -2.48 11.70 -4.89
CA PHE A 318 -1.82 11.53 -3.59
C PHE A 318 -1.96 12.77 -2.71
N ARG A 319 -1.89 13.95 -3.33
CA ARG A 319 -2.01 15.23 -2.65
C ARG A 319 -3.46 15.49 -2.22
N ALA A 320 -4.42 15.20 -3.08
CA ALA A 320 -5.86 15.34 -2.83
C ALA A 320 -6.28 14.64 -1.53
N ILE A 321 -5.79 13.42 -1.29
CA ILE A 321 -6.10 12.68 -0.06
C ILE A 321 -5.57 13.35 1.19
N VAL A 322 -4.33 13.84 1.14
CA VAL A 322 -3.70 14.45 2.32
C VAL A 322 -4.27 15.85 2.59
N GLU A 323 -4.68 16.57 1.54
CA GLU A 323 -5.38 17.85 1.66
C GLU A 323 -6.87 17.70 2.02
N GLY A 324 -7.47 16.53 1.74
CA GLY A 324 -8.89 16.25 1.95
C GLY A 324 -9.78 16.93 0.92
N THR A 325 -9.39 16.92 -0.36
CA THR A 325 -10.06 17.64 -1.47
C THR A 325 -10.45 16.72 -2.61
#